data_AF-A0A3D3CHY2-F1
#
_entry.id   AF-A0A3D3CHY2-F1
#
_cell.length_a   1.000
_cell.length_b   1.000
_cell.length_c   1.000
_cell.angle_alpha   90.00
_cell.angle_beta   90.00
_cell.angle_gamma   90.00
#
_symmetry.space_group_name_H-M   'P 1'
#
loop_
_entity.id
_entity.type
_entity.pdbx_description
1 polymer ?
#
loop_
_entity_poly.entity_id
_entity_poly.type
_entity_poly.pdbx_seq_one_letter_code
_entity_poly.pdbx_strand_id
1 'polypeptide(L)'
;FPNQINNCLGFPGIFRGALDVRASVINEEMKLAAAHALADLIPPAELRADRIITEVMDKRVVPAVAAAVAEAARKTGVARKG
;
A
#
# COMPACT_ATOMS: atom_id res chain seq x y z
N PHE A 1 18.64 -10.86 -1.76
CA PHE A 1 18.29 -11.01 -3.18
C PHE A 1 17.66 -9.70 -3.67
N PRO A 2 17.96 -9.24 -4.90
CA PRO A 2 17.30 -8.07 -5.48
C PRO A 2 15.80 -8.33 -5.70
N ASN A 3 15.01 -7.27 -5.74
CA ASN A 3 13.56 -7.30 -6.02
C ASN A 3 12.75 -8.28 -5.14
N GLN A 4 12.82 -8.15 -3.81
CA GLN A 4 12.05 -9.00 -2.90
C GLN A 4 10.55 -8.67 -2.93
N ILE A 5 9.82 -9.29 -3.84
CA ILE A 5 8.36 -9.20 -3.92
C ILE A 5 7.77 -10.12 -2.84
N ASN A 6 7.26 -9.52 -1.76
CA ASN A 6 6.75 -10.26 -0.61
C ASN A 6 5.54 -9.53 0.00
N ASN A 7 4.63 -10.30 0.61
CA ASN A 7 3.43 -9.77 1.26
C ASN A 7 3.72 -8.84 2.45
N CYS A 8 4.90 -8.91 3.05
CA CYS A 8 5.37 -7.97 4.06
C CYS A 8 5.36 -6.51 3.58
N LEU A 9 5.45 -6.27 2.26
CA LEU A 9 5.33 -4.94 1.65
C LEU A 9 3.88 -4.45 1.53
N GLY A 10 2.89 -5.33 1.70
CA GLY A 10 1.47 -5.00 1.52
C GLY A 10 0.67 -5.10 2.82
N PHE A 11 0.72 -6.25 3.50
CA PHE A 11 -0.17 -6.59 4.60
C PHE A 11 -0.21 -5.54 5.71
N PRO A 12 0.93 -5.06 6.27
CA PRO A 12 0.87 -4.12 7.38
C PRO A 12 0.18 -2.81 6.99
N GLY A 13 0.46 -2.28 5.79
CA GLY A 13 -0.15 -1.05 5.30
C GLY A 13 -1.63 -1.21 4.95
N ILE A 14 -1.99 -2.28 4.22
CA ILE A 14 -3.38 -2.55 3.82
C ILE A 14 -4.29 -2.70 5.04
N PHE A 15 -3.87 -3.52 6.02
CA PHE A 15 -4.67 -3.72 7.23
C PHE A 15 -4.73 -2.46 8.07
N ARG A 16 -3.63 -1.71 8.21
CA ARG A 16 -3.64 -0.45 8.96
C ARG A 16 -4.61 0.56 8.35
N GLY A 17 -4.54 0.80 7.04
CA GLY A 17 -5.43 1.74 6.36
C GLY A 17 -6.90 1.35 6.45
N ALA A 18 -7.20 0.06 6.30
CA ALA A 18 -8.56 -0.45 6.46
C ALA A 18 -9.09 -0.31 7.90
N LEU A 19 -8.26 -0.58 8.91
CA LEU A 19 -8.61 -0.43 10.32
C LEU A 19 -8.83 1.04 10.70
N ASP A 20 -7.97 1.95 10.24
CA ASP A 20 -8.04 3.38 10.54
C ASP A 20 -9.38 4.00 10.10
N VAL A 21 -10.01 3.47 9.04
CA VAL A 21 -11.32 3.93 8.54
C VAL A 21 -12.46 2.96 8.80
N ARG A 22 -12.21 1.92 9.62
CA ARG A 22 -13.16 0.87 9.97
C ARG A 22 -13.85 0.26 8.74
N ALA A 23 -13.09 0.02 7.67
CA ALA A 23 -13.62 -0.53 6.42
C ALA A 23 -14.41 -1.83 6.67
N SER A 24 -15.52 -2.02 5.96
CA SER A 24 -16.34 -3.24 6.05
C SER A 24 -15.73 -4.42 5.27
N VAL A 25 -14.93 -4.13 4.25
CA VAL A 25 -14.30 -5.11 3.35
C VAL A 25 -13.03 -4.52 2.74
N ILE A 26 -12.09 -5.38 2.35
CA ILE A 26 -10.97 -5.01 1.47
C ILE A 26 -11.39 -5.30 0.01
N ASN A 27 -11.64 -4.27 -0.78
CA ASN A 27 -12.04 -4.42 -2.19
C ASN A 27 -10.84 -4.30 -3.17
N GLU A 28 -11.11 -4.44 -4.48
CA GLU A 28 -10.07 -4.38 -5.52
C GLU A 28 -9.46 -2.98 -5.64
N GLU A 29 -10.25 -1.92 -5.49
CA GLU A 29 -9.76 -0.54 -5.53
C GLU A 29 -8.74 -0.27 -4.43
N MET A 30 -8.93 -0.83 -3.23
CA MET A 30 -7.96 -0.76 -2.14
C MET A 30 -6.67 -1.51 -2.47
N LYS A 31 -6.74 -2.66 -3.13
CA LYS A 31 -5.56 -3.43 -3.55
C LYS A 31 -4.76 -2.69 -4.63
N LEU A 32 -5.45 -2.12 -5.62
CA LEU A 32 -4.83 -1.30 -6.66
C LEU A 32 -4.18 -0.05 -6.06
N ALA A 33 -4.86 0.62 -5.14
CA ALA A 33 -4.31 1.78 -4.43
C ALA A 33 -3.03 1.43 -3.65
N ALA A 34 -3.01 0.28 -2.97
CA ALA A 34 -1.80 -0.21 -2.30
C ALA A 34 -0.66 -0.49 -3.28
N ALA A 35 -0.95 -1.11 -4.43
CA ALA A 35 0.05 -1.41 -5.45
C ALA A 35 0.65 -0.13 -6.06
N HIS A 36 -0.18 0.86 -6.37
CA HIS A 36 0.29 2.17 -6.85
C HIS A 36 1.13 2.89 -5.80
N ALA A 37 0.66 2.95 -4.55
CA ALA A 37 1.42 3.57 -3.46
C ALA A 37 2.79 2.92 -3.25
N LEU A 38 2.89 1.60 -3.41
CA LEU A 38 4.17 0.89 -3.31
C LEU A 38 5.09 1.18 -4.50
N ALA A 39 4.54 1.26 -5.71
CA ALA A 39 5.29 1.60 -6.91
C ALA A 39 5.85 3.03 -6.85
N ASP A 40 5.04 3.98 -6.36
CA ASP A 40 5.40 5.39 -6.23
C ASP A 40 6.53 5.66 -5.22
N LEU A 41 6.87 4.68 -4.36
CA LEU A 41 8.00 4.77 -3.43
C LEU A 41 9.37 4.61 -4.10
N ILE A 42 9.40 4.19 -5.37
CA ILE A 42 10.61 4.21 -6.19
C ILE A 42 10.49 5.30 -7.24
N PRO A 43 11.27 6.40 -7.11
CA PRO A 43 11.37 7.39 -8.15
C PRO A 43 11.88 6.78 -9.47
N PRO A 44 11.44 7.27 -10.64
CA PRO A 44 11.92 6.76 -11.93
C PRO A 44 13.44 6.80 -12.09
N ALA A 45 14.11 7.77 -11.47
CA ALA A 45 15.58 7.89 -11.46
C ALA A 45 16.29 6.77 -10.68
N GLU A 46 15.58 6.07 -9.80
CA GLU A 46 16.11 4.97 -9.00
C GLU A 46 15.78 3.57 -9.58
N LEU A 47 14.93 3.51 -10.62
CA LEU A 47 14.57 2.26 -11.30
C LEU A 47 15.78 1.66 -12.01
N ARG A 48 15.97 0.36 -11.80
CA ARG A 48 17.00 -0.47 -12.43
C ARG A 48 16.56 -1.93 -12.40
N ALA A 49 17.17 -2.76 -13.23
CA ALA A 49 16.77 -4.17 -13.39
C ALA A 49 16.75 -4.96 -12.06
N ASP A 50 17.60 -4.61 -11.12
CA ASP A 50 17.74 -5.21 -9.78
C ASP A 50 17.02 -4.43 -8.66
N ARG A 51 16.31 -3.35 -8.99
CA ARG A 51 15.54 -2.51 -8.04
C ARG A 51 14.30 -1.91 -8.71
N ILE A 52 13.27 -2.74 -8.84
CA ILE A 52 11.92 -2.37 -9.31
C ILE A 52 10.90 -2.24 -8.17
N ILE A 53 11.27 -2.67 -6.96
CA ILE A 53 10.44 -2.63 -5.76
C ILE A 53 11.28 -2.24 -4.54
N THR A 54 10.70 -1.50 -3.60
CA THR A 54 11.44 -1.04 -2.41
C THR A 54 11.76 -2.20 -1.46
N GLU A 55 12.64 -1.96 -0.50
CA GLU A 55 13.02 -2.95 0.50
C GLU A 55 11.90 -3.22 1.51
N VAL A 56 11.83 -4.46 1.99
CA VAL A 56 10.79 -4.93 2.93
C VAL A 56 10.77 -4.13 4.24
N MET A 57 11.92 -3.61 4.67
CA MET A 57 12.09 -2.83 5.90
C MET A 57 12.01 -1.31 5.67
N ASP A 58 11.67 -0.86 4.46
CA ASP A 58 11.48 0.56 4.17
C ASP A 58 10.30 1.11 4.99
N LYS A 59 10.62 1.95 5.97
CA LYS A 59 9.66 2.53 6.91
C LYS A 59 8.60 3.40 6.24
N ARG A 60 8.79 3.78 4.98
CA ARG A 60 7.83 4.56 4.18
C ARG A 60 6.68 3.70 3.65
N VAL A 61 6.88 2.38 3.52
CA VAL A 61 5.88 1.46 2.93
C VAL A 61 4.58 1.47 3.68
N VAL A 62 4.62 1.19 4.99
CA VAL A 62 3.41 1.09 5.83
C VAL A 62 2.57 2.37 5.82
N PRO A 63 3.11 3.57 6.10
CA PRO A 63 2.31 4.80 6.10
C PRO A 63 1.78 5.16 4.71
N ALA A 64 2.57 5.00 3.64
CA ALA A 64 2.13 5.31 2.28
C ALA A 64 0.97 4.41 1.83
N VAL A 65 1.13 3.08 2.00
CA VAL A 65 0.09 2.10 1.66
C VAL A 65 -1.15 2.30 2.52
N ALA A 66 -1.01 2.53 3.83
CA ALA A 66 -2.15 2.75 4.72
C ALA A 66 -2.97 3.98 4.33
N ALA A 67 -2.30 5.10 4.00
CA ALA A 67 -2.98 6.32 3.56
C ALA A 67 -3.75 6.10 2.25
N ALA A 68 -3.13 5.46 1.26
CA ALA A 68 -3.76 5.16 -0.04
C ALA A 68 -4.97 4.22 0.12
N VAL A 69 -4.84 3.18 0.93
CA VAL A 69 -5.91 2.20 1.20
C VAL A 69 -7.07 2.84 1.95
N ALA A 70 -6.79 3.66 2.97
CA ALA A 70 -7.81 4.41 3.70
C ALA A 70 -8.60 5.35 2.78
N GLU A 71 -7.92 6.02 1.85
CA GLU A 71 -8.57 6.90 0.88
C GLU A 71 -9.42 6.12 -0.13
N ALA A 72 -8.91 5.00 -0.66
CA ALA A 72 -9.68 4.13 -1.54
C ALA A 72 -10.95 3.61 -0.85
N ALA A 73 -10.84 3.15 0.40
CA ALA A 73 -11.97 2.68 1.19
C ALA A 73 -13.06 3.77 1.40
N ARG A 74 -12.66 5.04 1.58
CA ARG A 74 -13.60 6.16 1.64
C ARG A 74 -14.28 6.40 0.30
N LYS A 75 -13.52 6.43 -0.80
CA LYS A 75 -14.03 6.67 -2.16
C LYS A 75 -15.04 5.60 -2.60
N THR A 76 -14.80 4.34 -2.26
CA THR A 76 -15.70 3.23 -2.62
C THR A 76 -16.83 3.02 -1.61
N GLY A 77 -16.95 3.86 -0.59
CA GLY A 77 -18.06 3.82 0.38
C GLY A 77 -18.02 2.65 1.36
N VAL A 78 -16.91 1.94 1.49
CA VAL A 78 -16.76 0.81 2.44
C VAL A 78 -16.23 1.28 3.81
N ALA A 79 -15.70 2.51 3.89
CA ALA A 79 -15.32 3.14 5.15
C ALA A 79 -16.54 3.51 6.00
N ARG A 80 -16.48 3.24 7.31
CA ARG A 80 -17.56 3.58 8.26
C ARG A 80 -17.19 4.83 9.05
N LYS A 81 -18.17 5.72 9.24
CA LYS A 81 -18.00 6.86 10.16
C LYS A 81 -17.86 6.33 11.59
N GLY A 82 -16.76 6.70 12.24
CA GLY A 82 -16.58 6.52 13.67
C GLY A 82 -17.27 7.62 14.44
#